data_AF-A0A929G994-F1
#
_entry.id   AF-A0A929G994-F1
#
_cell.length_a   1.000
_cell.length_b   1.000
_cell.length_c   1.000
_cell.angle_alpha   90.00
_cell.angle_beta   90.00
_cell.angle_gamma   90.00
#
_symmetry.space_group_name_H-M   'P 1'
#
loop_
_entity.id
_entity.type
_entity.pdbx_description
1 polymer ?
#
loop_
_entity_poly.entity_id
_entity_poly.type
_entity_poly.pdbx_seq_one_letter_code
_entity_poly.pdbx_strand_id
1 'polypeptide(L)'
;MDFNLNGKPIRIDPQPGEMLVDLLREQLGLTGTKVGCNEAECGSCTVVVDGEAVLACAYPAARAAGRSVITIEGLSQLAQSP
;
A
#
# COMPACT_ATOMS: atom_id res chain seq x y z
N MET A 1 6.01 9.46 8.75
CA MET A 1 5.98 8.10 9.37
C MET A 1 6.99 7.18 8.68
N ASP A 2 7.46 6.14 9.37
CA ASP A 2 8.40 5.15 8.82
C ASP A 2 7.68 3.78 8.70
N PHE A 3 7.90 3.04 7.60
CA PHE A 3 7.37 1.69 7.39
C PHE A 3 8.16 0.92 6.31
N ASN A 4 7.93 -0.38 6.16
CA ASN A 4 8.55 -1.17 5.10
C ASN A 4 7.61 -1.26 3.90
N LEU A 5 8.07 -0.87 2.71
CA LEU A 5 7.33 -0.94 1.46
C LEU A 5 8.10 -1.77 0.44
N ASN A 6 7.50 -2.87 -0.02
CA ASN A 6 8.12 -3.77 -1.00
C ASN A 6 9.55 -4.17 -0.57
N GLY A 7 9.71 -4.54 0.70
CA GLY A 7 10.99 -4.94 1.28
C GLY A 7 11.94 -3.79 1.63
N LYS A 8 11.63 -2.54 1.28
CA LYS A 8 12.50 -1.37 1.52
C LYS A 8 11.96 -0.48 2.63
N PRO A 9 12.77 -0.10 3.63
CA PRO A 9 12.35 0.89 4.61
C PRO A 9 12.18 2.26 3.93
N ILE A 10 11.05 2.91 4.19
CA ILE A 10 10.77 4.26 3.69
C ILE A 10 10.25 5.16 4.81
N ARG A 11 10.45 6.47 4.61
CA ARG A 11 9.94 7.53 5.48
C ARG A 11 9.16 8.53 4.63
N ILE A 12 7.90 8.75 4.99
CA ILE A 12 7.00 9.66 4.28
C ILE A 12 5.93 10.17 5.23
N ASP A 13 5.51 11.42 5.10
CA ASP A 13 4.47 11.99 5.95
C ASP A 13 3.14 12.02 5.19
N PRO A 14 2.14 11.20 5.60
CA PRO A 14 0.83 11.21 4.97
C PRO A 14 0.08 12.51 5.25
N GLN A 15 -0.76 12.93 4.31
CA GLN A 15 -1.67 14.04 4.54
C GLN A 15 -2.77 13.63 5.53
N PRO A 16 -3.36 14.57 6.30
CA PRO A 16 -4.47 14.26 7.19
C PRO A 16 -5.65 13.62 6.43
N GLY A 17 -6.05 12.42 6.84
CA GLY A 17 -7.15 11.68 6.21
C GLY A 17 -6.81 10.99 4.88
N GLU A 18 -5.55 11.02 4.44
CA GLU A 18 -5.12 10.34 3.23
C GLU A 18 -5.29 8.82 3.33
N MET A 19 -5.82 8.19 2.28
CA MET A 19 -5.90 6.73 2.19
C MET A 19 -4.61 6.16 1.62
N LEU A 20 -4.29 4.92 1.98
CA LEU A 20 -3.05 4.26 1.58
C LEU A 20 -2.91 4.19 0.05
N VAL A 21 -4.03 4.04 -0.67
CA VAL A 21 -4.01 4.04 -2.14
C VAL A 21 -3.52 5.36 -2.72
N ASP A 22 -3.89 6.49 -2.11
CA ASP A 22 -3.51 7.82 -2.58
C ASP A 22 -2.03 8.08 -2.27
N LEU A 23 -1.58 7.75 -1.05
CA LEU A 23 -0.17 7.87 -0.68
C LEU A 23 0.74 7.05 -1.62
N LEU A 24 0.35 5.81 -1.92
CA LEU A 24 1.12 4.93 -2.80
C LEU A 24 1.19 5.48 -4.23
N ARG A 25 0.05 5.93 -4.77
CA ARG A 25 -0.03 6.33 -6.18
C ARG A 25 0.50 7.73 -6.42
N GLU A 26 0.08 8.69 -5.61
CA GLU A 26 0.26 10.12 -5.87
C GLU A 26 1.57 10.64 -5.28
N GLN A 27 1.93 10.21 -4.06
CA GLN A 27 3.19 10.65 -3.45
C GLN A 27 4.38 9.74 -3.82
N LEU A 28 4.16 8.42 -3.82
CA LEU A 28 5.22 7.44 -4.08
C LEU A 28 5.31 6.98 -5.55
N GLY A 29 4.35 7.36 -6.39
CA GLY A 29 4.35 7.03 -7.83
C GLY A 29 4.10 5.55 -8.14
N LEU A 30 3.68 4.74 -7.15
CA LEU A 30 3.38 3.31 -7.30
C LEU A 30 1.95 3.13 -7.82
N THR A 31 1.82 3.27 -9.13
CA THR A 31 0.50 3.30 -9.80
C THR A 31 -0.06 1.92 -10.14
N GLY A 32 0.64 0.84 -9.80
CA GLY A 32 0.23 -0.55 -10.04
C GLY A 32 -1.03 -0.91 -9.26
N THR A 33 -1.13 -0.50 -8.00
CA THR A 33 -2.38 -0.55 -7.23
C THR A 33 -3.41 0.37 -7.87
N LYS A 34 -4.57 -0.17 -8.24
CA LYS A 34 -5.59 0.56 -9.03
C LYS A 34 -6.73 1.05 -8.17
N VAL A 35 -7.32 2.18 -8.57
CA VAL A 35 -8.58 2.66 -8.01
C VAL A 35 -9.67 2.36 -9.02
N GLY A 36 -10.56 1.42 -8.68
CA GLY A 36 -11.72 1.04 -9.51
C GLY A 36 -12.98 1.77 -9.07
N CYS A 37 -13.55 1.33 -7.93
CA CYS A 37 -14.75 1.94 -7.34
C CYS A 37 -14.45 3.03 -6.30
N ASN A 38 -13.31 2.95 -5.60
CA ASN A 38 -12.98 3.79 -4.43
C ASN A 38 -13.97 3.70 -3.24
N GLU A 39 -14.70 2.59 -3.14
CA GLU A 39 -15.77 2.39 -2.15
C GLU A 39 -15.64 1.06 -1.40
N ALA A 40 -14.45 0.45 -1.40
CA ALA A 40 -14.16 -0.83 -0.74
C ALA A 40 -14.91 -2.07 -1.29
N GLU A 41 -15.41 -2.03 -2.53
CA GLU A 41 -16.19 -3.13 -3.12
C GLU A 41 -15.39 -3.99 -4.12
N CYS A 42 -14.69 -3.36 -5.07
CA CYS A 42 -14.19 -4.07 -6.26
C CYS A 42 -12.83 -4.80 -6.09
N GLY A 43 -12.10 -4.55 -5.00
CA GLY A 43 -10.80 -5.19 -4.76
C GLY A 43 -9.61 -4.73 -5.62
N SER A 44 -9.78 -3.85 -6.61
CA SER A 44 -8.67 -3.45 -7.51
C SER A 44 -7.52 -2.70 -6.81
N CYS A 45 -7.78 -2.16 -5.62
CA CYS A 45 -6.82 -1.46 -4.77
C CYS A 45 -6.15 -2.36 -3.73
N THR A 46 -6.29 -3.68 -3.86
CA THR A 46 -5.76 -4.62 -2.85
C THR A 46 -4.24 -4.52 -2.76
N VAL A 47 -3.76 -4.39 -1.53
CA VAL A 47 -2.35 -4.50 -1.14
C VAL A 47 -2.25 -5.48 0.02
N VAL A 48 -1.05 -5.96 0.32
CA VAL A 48 -0.83 -6.83 1.48
C VAL A 48 -0.18 -6.02 2.59
N VAL A 49 -0.79 -6.01 3.77
CA VAL A 49 -0.27 -5.33 4.97
C VAL A 49 -0.06 -6.38 6.05
N ASP A 50 1.17 -6.53 6.51
CA ASP A 50 1.58 -7.54 7.52
C ASP A 50 1.13 -8.98 7.16
N GLY A 51 1.08 -9.30 5.86
CA GLY A 51 0.66 -10.61 5.35
C GLY A 51 -0.84 -10.74 5.05
N GLU A 52 -1.65 -9.75 5.40
CA GLU A 52 -3.10 -9.75 5.16
C GLU A 52 -3.49 -8.87 3.96
N ALA A 53 -4.41 -9.36 3.13
CA ALA A 53 -4.96 -8.58 2.03
C ALA A 53 -5.89 -7.49 2.57
N VAL A 54 -5.62 -6.23 2.22
CA VAL A 54 -6.41 -5.08 2.62
C VAL A 54 -6.77 -4.19 1.43
N LEU A 55 -7.92 -3.53 1.50
CA LEU A 55 -8.38 -2.58 0.50
C LEU A 55 -7.76 -1.21 0.75
N ALA A 56 -6.73 -0.84 -0.01
CA ALA A 56 -5.97 0.39 0.22
C ALA A 56 -6.83 1.67 0.11
N CYS A 57 -7.93 1.64 -0.64
CA CYS A 57 -8.86 2.78 -0.74
C CYS A 57 -9.67 3.06 0.53
N ALA A 58 -9.72 2.12 1.48
CA ALA A 58 -10.39 2.28 2.77
C ALA A 58 -9.43 2.11 3.97
N TYR A 59 -8.12 2.06 3.70
CA TYR A 59 -7.10 1.92 4.72
C TYR A 59 -6.40 3.26 4.93
N PRO A 60 -6.54 3.93 6.09
CA PRO A 60 -5.87 5.21 6.33
C PRO A 60 -4.34 5.06 6.23
N ALA A 61 -3.69 5.93 5.45
CA ALA A 61 -2.26 5.87 5.20
C ALA A 61 -1.45 5.89 6.50
N ALA A 62 -1.83 6.74 7.46
CA ALA A 62 -1.21 6.83 8.77
C ALA A 62 -1.15 5.50 9.55
N ARG A 63 -2.05 4.54 9.26
CA ARG A 63 -2.02 3.21 9.89
C ARG A 63 -0.90 2.33 9.34
N ALA A 64 -0.28 2.64 8.21
CA ALA A 64 0.85 1.88 7.69
C ALA A 64 2.15 2.08 8.50
N ALA A 65 2.19 3.07 9.41
CA ALA A 65 3.34 3.31 10.26
C ALA A 65 3.80 2.04 10.99
N GLY A 66 5.09 1.70 10.85
CA GLY A 66 5.71 0.52 11.46
C GLY A 66 5.34 -0.83 10.83
N ARG A 67 4.53 -0.85 9.76
CA ARG A 67 4.05 -2.08 9.12
C ARG A 67 4.86 -2.48 7.89
N SER A 68 4.66 -3.71 7.43
CA SER A 68 5.11 -4.17 6.13
C SER A 68 3.98 -4.05 5.12
N VAL A 69 4.21 -3.33 4.02
CA VAL A 69 3.27 -3.15 2.92
C VAL A 69 3.87 -3.70 1.65
N ILE A 70 3.14 -4.57 0.97
CA ILE A 70 3.51 -5.09 -0.35
C ILE A 70 2.44 -4.66 -1.35
N THR A 71 2.89 -4.05 -2.44
CA THR A 71 2.08 -3.72 -3.61
C THR A 71 2.42 -4.68 -4.76
N ILE A 72 1.69 -4.56 -5.87
CA ILE A 72 1.94 -5.39 -7.06
C ILE A 72 3.37 -5.22 -7.61
N GLU A 73 3.95 -4.03 -7.48
CA GLU A 73 5.34 -3.74 -7.88
C GLU A 73 6.37 -4.54 -7.08
N GLY A 74 6.07 -4.90 -5.83
CA GLY A 74 6.93 -5.70 -4.96
C GLY A 74 6.68 -7.22 -5.04
N LEU A 75 5.60 -7.66 -5.71
CA LEU A 75 5.17 -9.06 -5.67
C LEU A 75 6.21 -10.03 -6.25
N SER A 76 6.97 -9.59 -7.27
CA SER A 76 8.04 -10.38 -7.89
C SER A 76 9.20 -10.68 -6.95
N GLN A 77 9.37 -9.88 -5.88
CA GLN A 77 10.40 -10.11 -4.87
C GLN A 77 9.99 -11.19 -3.86
N LEU A 78 8.68 -11.43 -3.69
CA LEU A 78 8.16 -12.50 -2.82
C LEU A 78 8.19 -13.86 -3.49
N ALA A 79 7.91 -13.91 -4.80
CA ALA A 79 7.89 -15.14 -5.60
C ALA A 79 9.28 -15.79 -5.78
N GLN A 80 10.35 -15.16 -5.29
CA GLN A 80 11.73 -15.67 -5.33
C GLN A 80 12.19 -16.31 -4.01
N SER A 81 11.26 -16.64 -3.11
CA SER A 81 11.57 -17.50 -1.97
C SER A 81 11.80 -18.93 -2.48
N PRO A 82 12.93 -19.60 -2.12
CA PRO A 82 13.25 -20.96 -2.57
C PRO A 82 12.24 -22.01 -2.10
#